data_AF-A0A956UHC5-F1
#
_entry.id   AF-A0A956UHC5-F1
#
_cell.length_a   1.000
_cell.length_b   1.000
_cell.length_c   1.000
_cell.angle_alpha   90.00
_cell.angle_beta   90.00
_cell.angle_gamma   90.00
#
_symmetry.space_group_name_H-M   'P 1'
#
loop_
_entity.id
_entity.type
_entity.pdbx_description
1 polymer ?
#
loop_
_entity_poly.entity_id
_entity_poly.type
_entity_poly.pdbx_seq_one_letter_code
_entity_poly.pdbx_strand_id
1 'polypeptide(L)'
;MARLPLSVKGVEWAASLLAGLAHERAGEAWSPHQHLFHLVANENVFLSRLRQMLEEDHPKFLRWDSEGFMKSNYTREPGMDDLAGQLTDLRATGAELLRGVKSEDWR
;
A
#
# COMPACT_ATOMS: atom_id res chain seq x y z
N MET A 1 -22.01 -15.36 14.86
CA MET A 1 -20.68 -15.66 14.31
C MET A 1 -19.63 -15.09 15.25
N ALA A 2 -18.94 -15.94 16.01
CA ALA A 2 -17.84 -15.51 16.87
C ALA A 2 -16.64 -15.15 16.00
N ARG A 3 -16.20 -13.88 16.02
CA ARG A 3 -14.88 -13.50 15.50
C ARG A 3 -13.86 -14.15 16.43
N LEU A 4 -13.10 -15.12 15.92
CA LEU A 4 -11.95 -15.64 16.66
C LEU A 4 -11.03 -14.45 16.97
N PRO A 5 -10.73 -14.17 18.25
CA PRO A 5 -9.69 -13.22 18.58
C PRO A 5 -8.38 -13.85 18.09
N LEU A 6 -7.88 -13.36 16.96
CA LEU A 6 -6.56 -13.70 16.48
C LEU A 6 -5.56 -13.26 17.55
N SER A 7 -5.03 -14.20 18.32
CA SER A 7 -3.90 -13.90 19.19
C SER A 7 -2.73 -13.53 18.29
N VAL A 8 -1.90 -12.58 18.74
CA VAL A 8 -0.70 -12.14 18.01
C VAL A 8 0.15 -13.35 17.58
N LYS A 9 0.26 -14.36 18.47
CA LYS A 9 0.93 -15.64 18.18
C LYS A 9 0.29 -16.46 17.05
N GLY A 10 -1.04 -16.43 16.93
CA GLY A 10 -1.75 -17.11 15.85
C GLY A 10 -1.54 -16.44 14.49
N VAL A 11 -1.45 -15.10 14.47
CA VAL A 11 -1.13 -14.32 13.27
C VAL A 11 0.32 -14.55 12.85
N GLU A 12 1.26 -14.49 13.78
CA GLU A 12 2.68 -14.76 13.51
C GLU A 12 2.92 -16.18 12.98
N TRP A 13 2.26 -17.18 13.58
CA TRP A 13 2.31 -18.56 13.09
C TRP A 13 1.77 -18.67 11.66
N ALA A 14 0.59 -18.12 11.38
CA ALA A 14 0.04 -18.13 10.03
C ALA A 14 0.93 -17.38 9.02
N ALA A 15 1.52 -16.25 9.42
CA ALA A 15 2.46 -15.49 8.60
C ALA A 15 3.72 -16.30 8.29
N SER A 16 4.27 -17.03 9.26
CA SER A 16 5.44 -17.90 9.05
C SER A 16 5.18 -19.03 8.06
N LEU A 17 3.95 -19.57 8.02
CA LEU A 17 3.57 -20.58 7.03
C LEU A 17 3.51 -20.03 5.60
N LEU A 18 3.22 -18.74 5.46
CA LEU A 18 3.08 -18.08 4.17
C LEU A 18 4.36 -17.37 3.71
N ALA A 19 5.34 -17.18 4.59
CA ALA A 19 6.57 -16.46 4.29
C ALA A 19 7.32 -17.04 3.08
N GLY A 20 7.38 -18.38 2.96
CA GLY A 20 7.99 -19.05 1.81
C GLY A 20 7.27 -18.84 0.47
N LEU A 21 6.00 -18.44 0.50
CA LEU A 21 5.14 -18.27 -0.67
C LEU A 21 5.07 -16.81 -1.14
N ALA A 22 5.78 -15.87 -0.49
CA ALA A 22 5.66 -14.44 -0.76
C ALA A 22 5.93 -14.07 -2.24
N HIS A 23 6.82 -14.81 -2.90
CA HIS A 23 7.18 -14.59 -4.31
C HIS A 23 6.53 -15.59 -5.28
N GLU A 24 5.70 -16.51 -4.78
CA GLU A 24 5.02 -17.48 -5.63
C GLU A 24 3.83 -16.84 -6.35
N ARG A 25 3.71 -17.12 -7.64
CA ARG A 25 2.61 -16.66 -8.49
C ARG A 25 1.62 -17.80 -8.70
N ALA A 26 0.33 -17.50 -8.58
CA ALA A 26 -0.74 -18.41 -8.95
C ALA A 26 -1.12 -18.18 -10.43
N GLY A 27 -0.46 -18.91 -11.33
CA GLY A 27 -0.63 -18.72 -12.77
C GLY A 27 -0.16 -17.34 -13.22
N GLU A 28 -1.04 -16.59 -13.89
CA GLU A 28 -0.73 -15.23 -14.36
C GLU A 28 -0.89 -14.16 -13.26
N ALA A 29 -1.48 -14.48 -12.12
CA ALA A 29 -1.65 -13.55 -11.01
C ALA A 29 -0.30 -13.08 -10.45
N TRP A 30 -0.29 -11.88 -9.87
CA TRP A 30 0.85 -11.38 -9.12
C TRP A 30 1.04 -12.18 -7.83
N SER A 31 2.29 -12.27 -7.39
CA SER A 31 2.59 -12.83 -6.07
C SER A 31 2.14 -11.89 -4.95
N PRO A 32 2.00 -12.38 -3.70
CA PRO A 32 1.72 -11.51 -2.55
C PRO A 32 2.71 -10.34 -2.43
N HIS A 33 4.01 -10.60 -2.64
CA HIS A 33 5.04 -9.56 -2.63
C HIS A 33 4.84 -8.53 -3.75
N GLN A 34 4.54 -8.96 -4.97
CA GLN A 34 4.23 -8.05 -6.09
C GLN A 34 3.02 -7.15 -5.78
N HIS A 35 1.97 -7.71 -5.17
CA HIS A 35 0.82 -6.92 -4.72
C HIS A 35 1.22 -5.87 -3.68
N LEU A 36 2.02 -6.25 -2.69
CA LEU A 36 2.42 -5.33 -1.64
C LEU A 36 3.37 -4.23 -2.16
N PHE A 37 4.34 -4.59 -3.00
CA PHE A 37 5.22 -3.65 -3.69
C PHE A 37 4.41 -2.65 -4.53
N HIS A 38 3.42 -3.14 -5.28
CA HIS A 38 2.50 -2.30 -6.05
C HIS A 38 1.71 -1.34 -5.15
N LEU A 39 1.19 -1.81 -4.01
CA LEU A 39 0.43 -0.99 -3.07
C LEU A 39 1.27 0.14 -2.48
N VAL A 40 2.51 -0.14 -2.09
CA VAL A 40 3.45 0.90 -1.61
C VAL A 40 3.67 1.97 -2.69
N ALA A 41 3.90 1.57 -3.95
CA ALA A 41 4.05 2.52 -5.04
C ALA A 41 2.79 3.35 -5.27
N ASN A 42 1.62 2.72 -5.20
CA ASN A 42 0.33 3.38 -5.40
C ASN A 42 0.04 4.41 -4.30
N GLU A 43 0.31 4.07 -3.04
CA GLU A 43 0.13 4.99 -1.91
C GLU A 43 1.06 6.20 -2.01
N ASN A 44 2.30 6.04 -2.49
CA ASN A 44 3.17 7.18 -2.76
C ASN A 44 2.56 8.14 -3.80
N VAL A 45 1.99 7.59 -4.88
CA VAL A 45 1.28 8.40 -5.89
C VAL A 45 0.08 9.10 -5.28
N PHE A 46 -0.72 8.42 -4.46
CA PHE A 46 -1.88 9.02 -3.79
C PHE A 46 -1.49 10.12 -2.81
N LEU A 47 -0.45 9.92 -1.99
CA LEU A 47 0.03 10.96 -1.08
C LEU A 47 0.53 12.19 -1.82
N SER A 48 1.24 12.00 -2.93
CA SER A 48 1.68 13.12 -3.77
C SER A 48 0.48 13.91 -4.31
N ARG A 49 -0.56 13.21 -4.81
CA ARG A 49 -1.79 13.86 -5.28
C ARG A 49 -2.57 14.54 -4.17
N LEU A 50 -2.65 13.92 -2.99
CA LEU A 50 -3.31 14.49 -1.85
C LEU A 50 -2.66 15.82 -1.45
N ARG A 51 -1.33 15.89 -1.43
CA ARG A 51 -0.61 17.15 -1.18
C ARG A 51 -0.94 18.21 -2.23
N GLN A 52 -0.94 17.84 -3.51
CA GLN A 52 -1.36 18.76 -4.59
C GLN A 52 -2.80 19.26 -4.41
N MET A 53 -3.74 18.41 -4.00
CA MET A 53 -5.13 18.83 -3.70
C MET A 53 -5.23 19.85 -2.58
N LEU A 54 -4.30 19.81 -1.62
CA LEU A 54 -4.29 20.73 -0.48
C LEU A 54 -3.58 22.05 -0.80
N GLU A 55 -2.74 22.08 -1.84
CA GLU A 55 -1.88 23.22 -2.18
C GLU A 55 -2.35 23.97 -3.44
N GLU A 56 -3.00 23.27 -4.37
CA GLU A 56 -3.38 23.79 -5.68
C GLU A 56 -4.90 23.85 -5.85
N ASP A 57 -5.38 24.94 -6.44
CA ASP A 57 -6.76 25.01 -6.92
C ASP A 57 -6.90 24.24 -8.24
N HIS A 58 -7.81 23.26 -8.29
CA HIS A 58 -8.03 22.37 -9.43
C HIS A 58 -6.77 21.67 -9.99
N PRO A 59 -6.08 20.82 -9.20
CA PRO A 59 -4.86 20.14 -9.63
C PRO A 59 -5.12 19.18 -10.80
N LYS A 60 -4.16 19.09 -11.71
CA LYS A 60 -4.17 18.13 -12.82
C LYS A 60 -3.20 17.00 -12.56
N PHE A 61 -3.74 15.82 -12.25
CA PHE A 61 -2.89 14.66 -11.96
C PHE A 61 -2.37 13.99 -13.22
N LEU A 62 -1.07 13.67 -13.21
CA LEU A 62 -0.49 12.77 -14.20
C LEU A 62 -1.13 11.39 -14.10
N ARG A 63 -1.34 10.76 -15.26
CA ARG A 63 -1.80 9.37 -15.35
C ARG A 63 -0.75 8.46 -14.71
N TRP A 64 -1.21 7.57 -13.85
CA TRP A 64 -0.38 6.52 -13.26
C TRP A 64 -0.49 5.25 -14.08
N ASP A 65 0.63 4.79 -14.64
CA ASP A 65 0.74 3.50 -15.33
C ASP A 65 1.31 2.45 -14.38
N SER A 66 0.41 1.85 -13.60
CA SER A 66 0.78 0.83 -12.61
C SER A 66 1.39 -0.41 -13.24
N GLU A 67 0.90 -0.83 -14.40
CA GLU A 67 1.41 -2.01 -15.10
C GLU A 67 2.81 -1.75 -15.67
N GLY A 68 3.00 -0.61 -16.33
CA GLY A 68 4.32 -0.20 -16.81
C GLY A 68 5.32 -0.06 -15.66
N PHE A 69 4.90 0.55 -14.55
CA PHE A 69 5.73 0.65 -13.35
C PHE A 69 6.15 -0.74 -12.84
N MET A 70 5.21 -1.67 -12.67
CA MET A 70 5.52 -3.02 -12.20
C MET A 70 6.43 -3.78 -13.16
N LYS A 71 6.27 -3.60 -14.48
CA LYS A 71 7.15 -4.21 -15.48
C LYS A 71 8.59 -3.69 -15.41
N SER A 72 8.78 -2.40 -15.11
CA SER A 72 10.08 -1.75 -15.16
C SER A 72 10.80 -1.66 -13.82
N ASN A 73 10.09 -1.68 -12.69
CA ASN A 73 10.65 -1.34 -11.37
C ASN A 73 10.53 -2.45 -10.33
N TYR A 74 9.75 -3.51 -10.59
CA TYR A 74 9.59 -4.56 -9.60
C TYR A 74 10.91 -5.29 -9.34
N THR A 75 11.27 -5.37 -8.06
CA THR A 75 12.39 -6.15 -7.53
C THR A 75 11.90 -7.03 -6.40
N ARG A 76 12.64 -8.10 -6.07
CA ARG A 76 12.32 -8.95 -4.90
C ARG A 76 12.65 -8.28 -3.56
N GLU A 77 13.50 -7.27 -3.59
CA GLU A 77 13.78 -6.38 -2.46
C GLU A 77 12.97 -5.09 -2.60
N PRO A 78 12.58 -4.43 -1.50
CA PRO A 78 12.77 -4.87 -0.10
C PRO A 78 11.82 -6.02 0.29
N GLY A 79 12.06 -6.63 1.45
CA GLY A 79 11.28 -7.78 1.95
C GLY A 79 9.83 -7.44 2.32
N MET A 80 9.02 -8.48 2.59
CA MET A 80 7.60 -8.33 2.93
C MET A 80 7.36 -7.43 4.16
N ASP A 81 8.15 -7.61 5.22
CA ASP A 81 8.00 -6.84 6.46
C ASP A 81 8.32 -5.36 6.25
N ASP A 82 9.38 -5.06 5.49
CA ASP A 82 9.75 -3.70 5.14
C ASP A 82 8.68 -3.03 4.29
N LEU A 83 8.15 -3.74 3.29
CA LEU A 83 7.06 -3.22 2.46
C LEU A 83 5.78 -3.00 3.28
N ALA A 84 5.47 -3.88 4.23
CA ALA A 84 4.31 -3.73 5.12
C ALA A 84 4.48 -2.52 6.07
N GLY A 85 5.69 -2.32 6.60
CA GLY A 85 6.07 -1.14 7.36
C GLY A 85 5.89 0.14 6.54
N GLN A 86 6.47 0.19 5.35
CA GLN A 86 6.32 1.32 4.42
C GLN A 86 4.85 1.62 4.11
N LEU A 87 4.05 0.60 3.80
CA LEU A 87 2.62 0.78 3.54
C LEU A 87 1.89 1.38 4.75
N THR A 88 2.23 0.91 5.95
CA THR A 88 1.63 1.39 7.20
C THR A 88 1.97 2.87 7.42
N ASP A 89 3.23 3.25 7.24
CA ASP A 89 3.70 4.63 7.43
C ASP A 89 3.07 5.59 6.39
N LEU A 90 2.97 5.16 5.14
CA LEU A 90 2.32 5.94 4.08
C LEU A 90 0.83 6.18 4.41
N ARG A 91 0.13 5.15 4.88
CA ARG A 91 -1.28 5.28 5.27
C ARG A 91 -1.48 6.13 6.51
N ALA A 92 -0.59 6.01 7.50
CA ALA A 92 -0.60 6.86 8.68
C ALA A 92 -0.40 8.34 8.27
N THR A 93 0.54 8.60 7.37
CA THR A 93 0.78 9.94 6.81
C THR A 93 -0.44 10.47 6.07
N GLY A 94 -1.08 9.66 5.22
CA GLY A 94 -2.29 10.05 4.52
C GLY A 94 -3.44 10.36 5.48
N ALA A 95 -3.63 9.51 6.50
CA ALA A 95 -4.65 9.73 7.50
C ALA A 95 -4.42 11.01 8.32
N GLU A 96 -3.17 11.33 8.67
CA GLU A 96 -2.78 12.59 9.32
C GLU A 96 -3.16 13.80 8.43
N LEU A 97 -2.80 13.77 7.15
CA LEU A 97 -3.13 14.84 6.20
C LEU A 97 -4.65 15.05 6.11
N LEU A 98 -5.42 13.97 5.95
CA LEU A 98 -6.88 14.04 5.82
C LEU A 98 -7.57 14.50 7.11
N ARG A 99 -7.02 14.16 8.30
CA ARG A 99 -7.54 14.67 9.58
C ARG A 99 -7.38 16.19 9.72
N GLY A 100 -6.39 16.78 9.05
CA GLY A 100 -6.17 18.22 9.03
C GLY A 100 -7.16 19.00 8.15
N VAL A 101 -7.88 18.31 7.25
CA VAL A 101 -8.83 18.94 6.32
C VAL A 101 -10.13 19.26 7.06
N LYS A 102 -10.55 20.53 7.02
CA LYS A 102 -11.80 20.93 7.67
C LYS A 102 -12.99 20.34 6.94
N SER A 103 -14.05 20.01 7.67
CA SER A 103 -15.27 19.43 7.08
C SER A 103 -15.89 20.27 5.95
N GLU A 104 -15.68 21.59 5.97
CA GLU A 104 -16.16 22.53 4.97
C GLU A 104 -15.45 22.43 3.60
N ASP A 105 -14.22 21.91 3.58
CA ASP A 105 -13.38 21.78 2.39
C ASP A 105 -13.68 20.49 1.58
N TRP A 106 -14.58 19.63 2.06
CA TRP A 106 -14.96 18.35 1.41
C TRP A 106 -16.12 18.46 0.41
N ARG A 107 -16.59 19.67 0.11
CA ARG A 107 -17.75 19.92 -0.77
C ARG A 107 -17.38 19.85 -2.24
#